data_AF-A0A2K5UZC2-F1
#
_entry.id   AF-A0A2K5UZC2-F1
#
_cell.length_a   1.000
_cell.length_b   1.000
_cell.length_c   1.000
_cell.angle_alpha   90.00
_cell.angle_beta   90.00
_cell.angle_gamma   90.00
#
_symmetry.space_group_name_H-M   'P 1'
#
loop_
_entity.id
_entity.type
_entity.pdbx_description
1 polymer ?
#
loop_
_entity_poly.entity_id
_entity_poly.type
_entity_poly.pdbx_seq_one_letter_code
_entity_poly.pdbx_strand_id
1 'polypeptide(L)'
;MILVLHFGTAHYHVVLYCIILHRILYRNTFISLVVAHPNRVFSSPAGLWTVFTLGGVGSKATASPELSSPLANQSLLLLLVLANLTDASDAPNPYRQAIMSFKNTQDSSPFPSSIPHAFQINFNSLYTALCEQQTSDQATLLLYTLLHQNSNIRTYMLARTDMENLVLPILEILYHVEERNSHHVYMALIILLILTEDDGFNRSIHEVILKNITWYSERVLTEISLGSLLILVVIRTIQYNMTRTRDKYLHTNCLAALANMSAQFRSLHQYAAQRIISYTCRHLRRYVYVLDKLYFPHSHCSTLQHCFSTLSDNGEELLSLTCSHILRSYASSLFSLLSKKHNKVLEQATQSLRGSLSSNDVPLPDYAQDLNVIEEVIRMMLEIINSCLTNSLHHNPNLVYALLYKRDLFEQFRTHPSFQDIMQNIDLVITFFSSRLLQAGAELSVERVLEIIKQGVIALPKDRLKKFPELKFKYVEEEQPEEFFIPYVWSLVYNSAVGLYWNPQDIQLFTMDSD
;
A
#
# COMPACT_ATOMS: atom_id res chain seq x y z
N MET A 1 9.82 31.99 20.75
CA MET A 1 9.37 33.20 20.02
C MET A 1 8.57 32.75 18.80
N ILE A 2 7.33 32.29 19.03
CA ILE A 2 6.38 32.04 17.94
C ILE A 2 5.98 33.43 17.47
N LEU A 3 6.42 33.82 16.27
CA LEU A 3 5.90 35.01 15.64
C LEU A 3 4.43 34.71 15.34
N VAL A 4 3.54 35.04 16.28
CA VAL A 4 2.11 35.16 16.02
C VAL A 4 1.98 36.35 15.10
N LEU A 5 2.18 36.06 13.82
CA LEU A 5 1.94 36.99 12.76
C LEU A 5 0.43 37.08 12.58
N HIS A 6 -0.18 37.97 13.34
CA HIS A 6 -1.50 38.50 13.03
C HIS A 6 -1.41 39.29 11.72
N PHE A 7 -1.55 38.58 10.60
CA PHE A 7 -1.63 39.19 9.27
C PHE A 7 -3.05 39.07 8.76
N GLY A 8 -3.74 40.21 8.71
CA GLY A 8 -5.08 40.31 8.15
C GLY A 8 -5.10 40.33 6.61
N THR A 9 -6.24 39.89 6.07
CA THR A 9 -6.73 39.93 4.68
C THR A 9 -6.14 38.92 3.69
N ALA A 10 -6.90 37.83 3.49
CA ALA A 10 -6.93 36.74 2.50
C ALA A 10 -5.82 36.53 1.43
N HIS A 11 -5.16 37.57 0.93
CA HIS A 11 -4.22 37.49 -0.20
C HIS A 11 -2.76 37.25 0.20
N TYR A 12 -2.37 37.60 1.43
CA TYR A 12 -0.98 37.43 1.89
C TYR A 12 -0.63 35.95 2.18
N HIS A 13 -1.61 35.13 2.52
CA HIS A 13 -1.42 33.69 2.71
C HIS A 13 -1.04 32.97 1.42
N VAL A 14 -1.65 33.37 0.29
CA VAL A 14 -1.32 32.84 -1.04
C VAL A 14 0.10 33.22 -1.43
N VAL A 15 0.50 34.47 -1.21
CA VAL A 15 1.86 34.94 -1.48
C VAL A 15 2.89 34.18 -0.63
N LEU A 16 2.61 34.00 0.67
CA LEU A 16 3.47 33.23 1.57
C LEU A 16 3.57 31.76 1.11
N TYR A 17 2.45 31.15 0.71
CA TYR A 17 2.40 29.79 0.20
C TYR A 17 3.24 29.62 -1.06
N CYS A 18 3.09 30.53 -2.02
CA CYS A 18 3.85 30.48 -3.24
C CYS A 18 5.35 30.72 -3.00
N ILE A 19 5.72 31.59 -2.04
CA ILE A 19 7.12 31.77 -1.64
C ILE A 19 7.67 30.48 -1.00
N ILE A 20 6.89 29.84 -0.13
CA ILE A 20 7.26 28.60 0.55
C ILE A 20 7.46 27.47 -0.48
N LEU A 21 6.46 27.21 -1.33
CA LEU A 21 6.58 26.22 -2.38
C LEU A 21 7.70 26.56 -3.36
N HIS A 22 7.86 27.83 -3.77
CA HIS A 22 8.98 28.22 -4.63
C HIS A 22 10.33 27.90 -4.00
N ARG A 23 10.51 28.18 -2.70
CA ARG A 23 11.74 27.84 -1.97
C ARG A 23 11.97 26.33 -1.90
N ILE A 24 10.90 25.54 -1.79
CA ILE A 24 10.94 24.07 -1.86
C ILE A 24 11.37 23.61 -3.26
N LEU A 25 10.79 24.17 -4.32
CA LEU A 25 11.06 23.78 -5.70
C LEU A 25 12.44 24.19 -6.20
N TYR A 26 12.91 25.38 -5.84
CA TYR A 26 14.03 26.04 -6.51
C TYR A 26 15.26 26.26 -5.63
N ARG A 27 15.32 25.59 -4.46
CA ARG A 27 16.50 25.51 -3.56
C ARG A 27 17.31 26.83 -3.49
N ASN A 28 16.66 27.92 -3.02
CA ASN A 28 17.20 29.28 -2.80
C ASN A 28 17.13 30.32 -3.95
N THR A 29 16.59 30.02 -5.13
CA THR A 29 16.37 31.10 -6.13
C THR A 29 15.08 31.89 -5.83
N PHE A 30 15.09 33.19 -6.15
CA PHE A 30 13.95 34.11 -6.02
C PHE A 30 13.44 34.38 -7.45
N ILE A 31 12.17 34.06 -7.75
CA ILE A 31 11.55 34.40 -9.05
C ILE A 31 10.21 35.08 -8.79
N SER A 32 9.87 36.05 -9.65
CA SER A 32 8.62 36.81 -9.62
C SER A 32 7.39 35.91 -9.66
N LEU A 33 6.51 36.14 -8.69
CA LEU A 33 5.24 35.44 -8.52
C LEU A 33 4.14 36.17 -9.28
N VAL A 34 3.48 35.48 -10.23
CA VAL A 34 2.29 36.01 -10.90
C VAL A 34 1.06 35.63 -10.07
N VAL A 35 0.63 36.52 -9.19
CA VAL A 35 -0.67 36.41 -8.53
C VAL A 35 -1.72 36.95 -9.50
N ALA A 36 -2.62 36.08 -9.96
CA ALA A 36 -3.72 36.50 -10.84
C ALA A 36 -4.69 37.41 -10.07
N HIS A 37 -4.66 38.71 -10.38
CA HIS A 37 -5.69 39.65 -9.98
C HIS A 37 -6.71 39.81 -11.10
N PRO A 38 -8.03 39.78 -10.81
CA PRO A 38 -9.06 39.94 -11.85
C PRO A 38 -9.01 41.28 -12.59
N ASN A 39 -8.26 42.29 -12.12
CA ASN A 39 -8.41 43.67 -12.59
C ASN A 39 -7.13 44.55 -12.69
N ARG A 40 -5.90 44.00 -12.69
CA ARG A 40 -4.70 44.84 -12.93
C ARG A 40 -3.61 44.13 -13.74
N VAL A 41 -3.37 44.65 -14.94
CA VAL A 41 -2.19 44.37 -15.77
C VAL A 41 -1.00 45.12 -15.18
N PHE A 42 0.07 44.43 -14.77
CA PHE A 42 1.35 45.07 -14.47
C PHE A 42 2.39 44.69 -15.53
N SER A 43 3.02 45.73 -16.08
CA SER A 43 4.03 45.71 -17.13
C SER A 43 5.37 45.12 -16.69
N SER A 44 6.04 44.44 -17.65
CA SER A 44 7.37 43.79 -17.64
C SER A 44 8.45 44.33 -16.66
N PRO A 45 9.18 43.45 -15.92
CA PRO A 45 10.24 43.85 -14.99
C PRO A 45 11.66 43.68 -15.56
N ALA A 46 12.01 44.40 -16.63
CA ALA A 46 13.37 44.39 -17.17
C ALA A 46 14.38 45.24 -16.35
N GLY A 47 13.92 46.08 -15.42
CA GLY A 47 14.75 47.10 -14.77
C GLY A 47 15.34 46.76 -13.38
N LEU A 48 14.97 45.62 -12.77
CA LEU A 48 15.35 45.32 -11.37
C LEU A 48 16.51 44.32 -11.21
N TRP A 49 17.07 43.82 -12.32
CA TRP A 49 18.09 42.74 -12.29
C TRP A 49 19.54 43.19 -12.04
N THR A 50 19.84 44.49 -12.05
CA THR A 50 21.23 44.97 -12.06
C THR A 50 21.88 45.13 -10.68
N VAL A 51 21.15 44.96 -9.57
CA VAL A 51 21.68 45.30 -8.21
C VAL A 51 22.12 44.08 -7.38
N PHE A 52 21.81 42.84 -7.78
CA PHE A 52 22.10 41.65 -6.95
C PHE A 52 23.07 40.61 -7.55
N THR A 53 23.66 40.85 -8.72
CA THR A 53 24.66 39.95 -9.35
C THR A 53 26.12 40.37 -9.09
N LEU A 54 26.40 41.04 -7.97
CA LEU A 54 27.75 41.39 -7.53
C LEU A 54 28.03 40.78 -6.15
N GLY A 55 28.37 39.49 -6.13
CA GLY A 55 28.85 38.82 -4.93
C GLY A 55 29.25 37.36 -5.18
N GLY A 56 30.54 37.10 -5.39
CA GLY A 56 31.16 35.80 -5.14
C GLY A 56 31.60 34.98 -6.36
N VAL A 57 32.69 35.40 -7.00
CA VAL A 57 33.51 34.54 -7.86
C VAL A 57 34.48 33.76 -6.97
N GLY A 58 34.48 32.43 -7.07
CA GLY A 58 35.65 31.59 -6.78
C GLY A 58 35.57 30.65 -5.57
N SER A 59 35.36 29.35 -5.81
CA SER A 59 36.30 28.27 -5.48
C SER A 59 35.64 26.90 -5.69
N LYS A 60 36.31 26.05 -6.49
CA LYS A 60 35.95 24.63 -6.68
C LYS A 60 36.31 23.85 -5.41
N ALA A 61 35.32 23.19 -4.80
CA ALA A 61 35.54 22.10 -3.86
C ALA A 61 34.58 20.95 -4.22
N THR A 62 35.13 19.75 -4.19
CA THR A 62 34.55 18.44 -4.52
C THR A 62 33.25 18.16 -3.77
N ALA A 63 32.19 17.82 -4.50
CA ALA A 63 30.84 17.60 -3.97
C ALA A 63 30.68 16.22 -3.31
N SER A 64 30.38 16.22 -2.02
CA SER A 64 29.67 15.15 -1.28
C SER A 64 28.15 15.30 -1.48
N PRO A 65 27.34 14.23 -1.30
CA PRO A 65 25.90 14.28 -1.53
C PRO A 65 25.16 14.85 -0.31
N GLU A 66 25.40 16.12 0.01
CA GLU A 66 24.56 16.91 0.92
C GLU A 66 23.96 18.06 0.11
N LEU A 67 22.75 17.90 -0.43
CA LEU A 67 22.18 18.94 -1.28
C LEU A 67 20.70 19.25 -1.02
N SER A 68 20.21 19.18 0.21
CA SER A 68 18.93 19.86 0.53
C SER A 68 19.23 21.27 1.05
N SER A 69 18.58 22.29 0.47
CA SER A 69 18.73 23.66 0.98
C SER A 69 18.11 23.72 2.39
N PRO A 70 18.84 24.15 3.43
CA PRO A 70 18.27 24.28 4.78
C PRO A 70 17.00 25.13 4.80
N LEU A 71 16.96 26.17 3.97
CA LEU A 71 15.79 27.04 3.85
C LEU A 71 14.60 26.37 3.15
N ALA A 72 14.86 25.49 2.18
CA ALA A 72 13.80 24.71 1.54
C ALA A 72 13.15 23.75 2.57
N ASN A 73 13.96 23.07 3.38
CA ASN A 73 13.48 22.17 4.42
C ASN A 73 12.68 22.91 5.49
N GLN A 74 13.18 24.07 5.97
CA GLN A 74 12.44 24.90 6.93
C GLN A 74 11.14 25.47 6.33
N SER A 75 11.14 25.83 5.05
CA SER A 75 9.93 26.28 4.35
C SER A 75 8.90 25.15 4.25
N LEU A 76 9.33 23.92 3.97
CA LEU A 76 8.47 22.73 3.95
C LEU A 76 7.89 22.43 5.32
N LEU A 77 8.70 22.42 6.37
CA LEU A 77 8.23 22.21 7.73
C LEU A 77 7.21 23.27 8.15
N LEU A 78 7.48 24.54 7.85
CA LEU A 78 6.53 25.63 8.10
C LEU A 78 5.21 25.41 7.34
N LEU A 79 5.27 24.97 6.08
CA LEU A 79 4.07 24.65 5.30
C LEU A 79 3.24 23.56 5.98
N LEU A 80 3.90 22.48 6.39
CA LEU A 80 3.26 21.33 7.01
C LEU A 80 2.61 21.72 8.35
N VAL A 81 3.28 22.55 9.16
CA VAL A 81 2.70 23.09 10.40
C VAL A 81 1.45 23.89 10.07
N LEU A 82 1.54 24.87 9.16
CA LEU A 82 0.42 25.75 8.82
C LEU A 82 -0.78 25.00 8.22
N ALA A 83 -0.52 23.96 7.41
CA ALA A 83 -1.55 23.12 6.80
C ALA A 83 -2.30 22.24 7.82
N ASN A 84 -1.59 21.78 8.85
CA ASN A 84 -2.13 20.88 9.87
C ASN A 84 -2.69 21.61 11.10
N LEU A 85 -2.63 22.95 11.15
CA LEU A 85 -3.34 23.71 12.18
C LEU A 85 -4.85 23.40 12.13
N THR A 86 -5.46 23.28 13.30
CA THR A 86 -6.90 23.08 13.46
C THR A 86 -7.67 24.28 12.93
N ASP A 87 -8.88 24.00 12.44
CA ASP A 87 -9.79 25.05 12.00
C ASP A 87 -10.22 25.93 13.18
N ALA A 88 -10.44 27.22 12.92
CA ALA A 88 -11.08 28.09 13.89
C ALA A 88 -12.58 27.78 13.94
N SER A 89 -13.25 28.08 15.06
CA SER A 89 -14.69 27.82 15.27
C SER A 89 -15.59 28.31 14.14
N ASP A 90 -15.20 29.39 13.47
CA ASP A 90 -16.01 30.09 12.46
C ASP A 90 -15.31 30.21 11.09
N ALA A 91 -14.12 29.62 10.91
CA ALA A 91 -13.38 29.73 9.66
C ALA A 91 -12.47 28.51 9.39
N PRO A 92 -12.55 27.90 8.19
CA PRO A 92 -11.65 26.82 7.80
C PRO A 92 -10.22 27.33 7.62
N ASN A 93 -9.24 26.47 7.85
CA ASN A 93 -7.82 26.79 7.74
C ASN A 93 -7.48 27.28 6.30
N PRO A 94 -7.06 28.55 6.13
CA PRO A 94 -6.83 29.12 4.79
C PRO A 94 -5.65 28.47 4.07
N TYR A 95 -4.67 27.93 4.78
CA TYR A 95 -3.52 27.21 4.20
C TYR A 95 -3.96 25.86 3.64
N ARG A 96 -4.82 25.13 4.35
CA ARG A 96 -5.41 23.88 3.88
C ARG A 96 -6.30 24.11 2.66
N GLN A 97 -7.12 25.16 2.67
CA GLN A 97 -7.93 25.57 1.51
C GLN A 97 -7.08 25.92 0.29
N ALA A 98 -5.93 26.58 0.48
CA ALA A 98 -4.99 26.86 -0.60
C ALA A 98 -4.39 25.57 -1.19
N ILE A 99 -4.00 24.61 -0.34
CA ILE A 99 -3.49 23.29 -0.77
C ILE A 99 -4.53 22.54 -1.60
N MET A 100 -5.80 22.54 -1.18
CA MET A 100 -6.87 21.82 -1.85
C MET A 100 -7.21 22.38 -3.25
N SER A 101 -6.94 23.66 -3.49
CA SER A 101 -7.55 24.39 -4.62
C SER A 101 -6.60 24.85 -5.72
N PHE A 102 -5.28 24.78 -5.51
CA PHE A 102 -4.32 25.27 -6.50
C PHE A 102 -4.30 24.42 -7.77
N LYS A 103 -3.96 25.07 -8.89
CA LYS A 103 -3.97 24.49 -10.25
C LYS A 103 -2.60 24.55 -10.91
N ASN A 104 -2.48 23.85 -12.04
CA ASN A 104 -1.27 23.92 -12.85
C ASN A 104 -1.17 25.30 -13.52
N THR A 105 0.05 25.81 -13.74
CA THR A 105 0.27 27.04 -14.52
C THR A 105 -0.19 26.92 -15.98
N GLN A 106 -0.34 25.70 -16.49
CA GLN A 106 -0.87 25.42 -17.82
C GLN A 106 -2.41 25.39 -17.87
N ASP A 107 -3.10 25.37 -16.73
CA ASP A 107 -4.56 25.38 -16.68
C ASP A 107 -5.09 26.82 -16.73
N SER A 108 -5.63 27.23 -17.88
CA SER A 108 -6.18 28.57 -18.09
C SER A 108 -7.62 28.73 -17.60
N SER A 109 -8.22 27.71 -16.97
CA SER A 109 -9.58 27.81 -16.46
C SER A 109 -9.66 28.83 -15.31
N PRO A 110 -10.64 29.75 -15.34
CA PRO A 110 -10.76 30.77 -14.30
C PRO A 110 -11.04 30.11 -12.94
N PHE A 111 -10.50 30.69 -11.87
CA PHE A 111 -10.85 30.28 -10.52
C PHE A 111 -12.30 30.67 -10.20
N PRO A 112 -13.10 29.78 -9.61
CA PRO A 112 -14.41 30.16 -9.09
C PRO A 112 -14.26 31.29 -8.07
N SER A 113 -15.13 32.29 -8.14
CA SER A 113 -15.14 33.44 -7.21
C SER A 113 -15.37 33.05 -5.75
N SER A 114 -15.80 31.81 -5.50
CA SER A 114 -16.00 31.21 -4.18
C SER A 114 -14.73 30.68 -3.51
N ILE A 115 -13.58 30.68 -4.21
CA ILE A 115 -12.31 30.16 -3.67
C ILE A 115 -11.34 31.32 -3.43
N PRO A 116 -11.31 31.91 -2.21
CA PRO A 116 -10.56 33.12 -1.92
C PRO A 116 -9.02 32.95 -1.94
N HIS A 117 -8.51 31.71 -1.97
CA HIS A 117 -7.09 31.40 -1.78
C HIS A 117 -6.44 30.61 -2.93
N ALA A 118 -7.01 30.67 -4.14
CA ALA A 118 -6.54 29.88 -5.26
C ALA A 118 -5.33 30.52 -5.97
N PHE A 119 -4.37 29.71 -6.39
CA PHE A 119 -3.19 30.13 -7.15
C PHE A 119 -2.74 29.02 -8.11
N GLN A 120 -1.75 29.33 -8.95
CA GLN A 120 -1.18 28.38 -9.90
C GLN A 120 0.26 28.06 -9.56
N ILE A 121 0.67 26.82 -9.81
CA ILE A 121 2.06 26.36 -9.68
C ILE A 121 2.43 25.40 -10.82
N ASN A 122 3.70 25.39 -11.20
CA ASN A 122 4.18 24.44 -12.20
C ASN A 122 4.19 23.03 -11.60
N PHE A 123 3.28 22.17 -12.06
CA PHE A 123 3.14 20.82 -11.54
C PHE A 123 4.35 19.94 -11.87
N ASN A 124 5.04 20.17 -12.98
CA ASN A 124 6.24 19.40 -13.33
C ASN A 124 7.39 19.69 -12.36
N SER A 125 7.64 20.95 -12.04
CA SER A 125 8.66 21.32 -11.04
C SER A 125 8.34 20.75 -9.67
N LEU A 126 7.07 20.79 -9.25
CA LEU A 126 6.61 20.19 -8.00
C LEU A 126 6.79 18.67 -7.97
N TYR A 127 6.40 18.00 -9.05
CA TYR A 127 6.60 16.56 -9.20
C TYR A 127 8.08 16.17 -9.09
N THR A 128 8.97 16.84 -9.84
CA THR A 128 10.41 16.57 -9.80
C THR A 128 10.98 16.79 -8.40
N ALA A 129 10.61 17.88 -7.72
CA ALA A 129 11.08 18.16 -6.37
C ALA A 129 10.61 17.10 -5.35
N LEU A 130 9.36 16.62 -5.46
CA LEU A 130 8.83 15.54 -4.62
C LEU A 130 9.58 14.23 -4.86
N CYS A 131 9.81 13.84 -6.12
CA CYS A 131 10.58 12.63 -6.45
C CYS A 131 12.00 12.67 -5.88
N GLU A 132 12.70 13.79 -6.02
CA GLU A 132 14.08 13.95 -5.54
C GLU A 132 14.21 13.89 -4.01
N GLN A 133 13.15 14.26 -3.28
CA GLN A 133 13.15 14.33 -1.81
C GLN A 133 12.38 13.19 -1.14
N GLN A 134 11.84 12.24 -1.91
CA GLN A 134 10.86 11.27 -1.39
C GLN A 134 11.38 10.34 -0.28
N THR A 135 12.70 10.28 -0.06
CA THR A 135 13.30 9.57 1.09
C THR A 135 13.14 10.30 2.43
N SER A 136 12.70 11.56 2.42
CA SER A 136 12.48 12.39 3.61
C SER A 136 11.02 12.29 4.10
N ASP A 137 10.86 12.26 5.43
CA ASP A 137 9.59 12.29 6.14
C ASP A 137 8.70 13.47 5.71
N GLN A 138 9.28 14.68 5.68
CA GLN A 138 8.57 15.91 5.34
C GLN A 138 8.04 15.88 3.90
N ALA A 139 8.84 15.41 2.96
CA ALA A 139 8.44 15.30 1.56
C ALA A 139 7.35 14.24 1.38
N THR A 140 7.47 13.12 2.10
CA THR A 140 6.46 12.05 2.10
C THR A 140 5.13 12.55 2.64
N LEU A 141 5.13 13.31 3.74
CA LEU A 141 3.92 13.91 4.30
C LEU A 141 3.28 14.94 3.36
N LEU A 142 4.10 15.76 2.68
CA LEU A 142 3.58 16.68 1.68
C LEU A 142 2.95 15.93 0.51
N LEU A 143 3.60 14.86 0.02
CA LEU A 143 3.04 14.02 -1.04
C LEU A 143 1.70 13.42 -0.63
N TYR A 144 1.60 12.86 0.57
CA TYR A 144 0.34 12.38 1.13
C TYR A 144 -0.72 13.49 1.09
N THR A 145 -0.41 14.65 1.65
CA THR A 145 -1.34 15.79 1.74
C THR A 145 -1.84 16.20 0.36
N LEU A 146 -0.93 16.30 -0.62
CA LEU A 146 -1.25 16.70 -1.98
C LEU A 146 -2.10 15.66 -2.71
N LEU A 147 -1.74 14.38 -2.61
CA LEU A 147 -2.52 13.30 -3.22
C LEU A 147 -3.90 13.22 -2.58
N HIS A 148 -3.99 13.29 -1.26
CA HIS A 148 -5.28 13.16 -0.57
C HIS A 148 -6.19 14.37 -0.79
N GLN A 149 -5.67 15.59 -0.69
CA GLN A 149 -6.50 16.80 -0.60
C GLN A 149 -6.61 17.60 -1.92
N ASN A 150 -5.66 17.48 -2.86
CA ASN A 150 -5.69 18.21 -4.13
C ASN A 150 -5.94 17.27 -5.31
N SER A 151 -7.17 17.27 -5.82
CA SER A 151 -7.57 16.43 -6.96
C SER A 151 -6.82 16.77 -8.25
N ASN A 152 -6.46 18.03 -8.49
CA ASN A 152 -5.70 18.44 -9.67
C ASN A 152 -4.31 17.81 -9.69
N ILE A 153 -3.61 17.83 -8.54
CA ILE A 153 -2.31 17.17 -8.39
C ILE A 153 -2.46 15.66 -8.50
N ARG A 154 -3.45 15.05 -7.84
CA ARG A 154 -3.69 13.61 -7.95
C ARG A 154 -3.85 13.18 -9.41
N THR A 155 -4.73 13.84 -10.16
CA THR A 155 -4.94 13.56 -11.59
C THR A 155 -3.67 13.77 -12.42
N TYR A 156 -2.90 14.84 -12.15
CA TYR A 156 -1.64 15.07 -12.83
C TYR A 156 -0.61 13.97 -12.56
N MET A 157 -0.45 13.55 -11.31
CA MET A 157 0.51 12.52 -10.92
C MET A 157 0.15 11.15 -11.49
N LEU A 158 -1.14 10.77 -11.47
CA LEU A 158 -1.61 9.52 -12.07
C LEU A 158 -1.46 9.48 -13.60
N ALA A 159 -1.37 10.64 -14.26
CA ALA A 159 -1.15 10.74 -15.70
C ALA A 159 0.34 10.72 -16.11
N ARG A 160 1.28 10.67 -15.16
CA ARG A 160 2.72 10.63 -15.45
C ARG A 160 3.16 9.28 -16.00
N THR A 161 4.16 9.30 -16.87
CA THR A 161 4.76 8.09 -17.45
C THR A 161 6.04 7.65 -16.72
N ASP A 162 6.63 8.54 -15.92
CA ASP A 162 7.90 8.36 -15.19
C ASP A 162 7.66 8.14 -13.69
N MET A 163 6.63 7.36 -13.36
CA MET A 163 6.20 7.14 -11.97
C MET A 163 7.18 6.31 -11.15
N GLU A 164 8.14 5.62 -11.77
CA GLU A 164 9.23 4.95 -11.08
C GLU A 164 10.03 5.91 -10.20
N ASN A 165 10.19 7.17 -10.62
CA ASN A 165 10.90 8.19 -9.84
C ASN A 165 10.21 8.52 -8.51
N LEU A 166 8.90 8.26 -8.42
CA LEU A 166 8.10 8.45 -7.22
C LEU A 166 7.94 7.15 -6.43
N VAL A 167 7.58 6.07 -7.12
CA VAL A 167 7.21 4.79 -6.48
C VAL A 167 8.44 4.07 -5.95
N LEU A 168 9.60 4.11 -6.63
CA LEU A 168 10.80 3.40 -6.16
C LEU A 168 11.26 3.84 -4.75
N PRO A 169 11.44 5.15 -4.47
CA PRO A 169 11.76 5.58 -3.10
C PRO A 169 10.73 5.14 -2.05
N ILE A 170 9.44 5.12 -2.41
CA ILE A 170 8.36 4.66 -1.52
C ILE A 170 8.50 3.17 -1.22
N LEU A 171 8.84 2.35 -2.23
CA LEU A 171 9.12 0.93 -2.04
C LEU A 171 10.36 0.70 -1.17
N GLU A 172 11.41 1.52 -1.31
CA GLU A 172 12.59 1.44 -0.46
C GLU A 172 12.29 1.76 1.00
N ILE A 173 11.39 2.72 1.28
CA ILE A 173 10.91 3.01 2.64
C ILE A 173 10.23 1.77 3.25
N LEU A 174 9.32 1.14 2.51
CA LEU A 174 8.59 -0.05 2.98
C LEU A 174 9.48 -1.29 3.10
N TYR A 175 10.51 -1.38 2.28
CA TYR A 175 11.46 -2.49 2.30
C TYR A 175 12.35 -2.46 3.55
N HIS A 176 12.79 -1.26 3.96
CA HIS A 176 13.61 -1.00 5.15
C HIS A 176 12.76 -0.58 6.37
N VAL A 177 11.58 -1.17 6.54
CA VAL A 177 10.64 -0.85 7.63
C VAL A 177 11.27 -0.87 9.04
N GLU A 178 12.32 -1.66 9.24
CA GLU A 178 13.03 -1.79 10.52
C GLU A 178 13.99 -0.64 10.84
N GLU A 179 14.38 0.13 9.82
CA GLU A 179 15.29 1.28 9.94
C GLU A 179 14.53 2.62 9.90
N ARG A 180 13.19 2.56 9.79
CA ARG A 180 12.34 3.74 9.58
C ARG A 180 11.40 3.93 10.76
N ASN A 181 11.05 5.18 11.03
CA ASN A 181 9.98 5.49 11.96
C ASN A 181 8.65 4.91 11.41
N SER A 182 7.86 4.29 12.29
CA SER A 182 6.52 3.79 12.02
C SER A 182 5.64 4.81 11.28
N HIS A 183 5.71 6.09 11.63
CA HIS A 183 4.93 7.14 10.98
C HIS A 183 5.30 7.31 9.50
N HIS A 184 6.59 7.26 9.18
CA HIS A 184 7.07 7.35 7.79
C HIS A 184 6.61 6.15 6.96
N VAL A 185 6.65 4.96 7.56
CA VAL A 185 6.15 3.71 6.96
C VAL A 185 4.65 3.79 6.67
N TYR A 186 3.84 4.29 7.61
CA TYR A 186 2.40 4.44 7.40
C TYR A 186 2.08 5.40 6.27
N MET A 187 2.73 6.56 6.21
CA MET A 187 2.50 7.51 5.11
C MET A 187 2.88 6.90 3.77
N ALA A 188 4.02 6.21 3.67
CA ALA A 188 4.44 5.52 2.45
C ALA A 188 3.39 4.48 2.01
N LEU A 189 2.84 3.71 2.95
CA LEU A 189 1.81 2.71 2.66
C LEU A 189 0.48 3.35 2.24
N ILE A 190 0.05 4.42 2.90
CA ILE A 190 -1.17 5.17 2.54
C ILE A 190 -1.02 5.76 1.12
N ILE A 191 0.14 6.31 0.79
CA ILE A 191 0.41 6.81 -0.56
C ILE A 191 0.28 5.68 -1.59
N LEU A 192 0.87 4.51 -1.34
CA LEU A 192 0.67 3.35 -2.23
C LEU A 192 -0.80 2.94 -2.33
N LEU A 193 -1.54 2.96 -1.22
CA LEU A 193 -2.97 2.63 -1.24
C LEU A 193 -3.74 3.61 -2.13
N ILE A 194 -3.53 4.92 -1.97
CA ILE A 194 -4.17 5.96 -2.79
C ILE A 194 -3.81 5.80 -4.28
N LEU A 195 -2.53 5.52 -4.59
CA LEU A 195 -2.10 5.33 -5.98
C LEU A 195 -2.73 4.09 -6.61
N THR A 196 -2.81 2.98 -5.86
CA THR A 196 -3.36 1.71 -6.35
C THR A 196 -4.88 1.74 -6.52
N GLU A 197 -5.60 2.75 -6.02
CA GLU A 197 -7.03 2.92 -6.32
C GLU A 197 -7.31 3.06 -7.84
N ASP A 198 -6.35 3.60 -8.60
CA ASP A 198 -6.48 3.88 -10.03
C ASP A 198 -6.03 2.72 -10.94
N ASP A 199 -6.91 2.34 -11.87
CA ASP A 199 -6.64 1.26 -12.84
C ASP A 199 -5.63 1.64 -13.92
N GLY A 200 -5.50 2.93 -14.23
CA GLY A 200 -4.48 3.43 -15.14
C GLY A 200 -3.09 3.21 -14.55
N PHE A 201 -2.91 3.65 -13.30
CA PHE A 201 -1.72 3.42 -12.49
C PHE A 201 -1.38 1.94 -12.40
N ASN A 202 -2.33 1.09 -11.99
CA ASN A 202 -2.07 -0.33 -11.80
C ASN A 202 -1.61 -1.02 -13.10
N ARG A 203 -2.10 -0.58 -14.27
CA ARG A 203 -1.64 -1.10 -15.57
C ARG A 203 -0.25 -0.57 -15.94
N SER A 204 -0.03 0.74 -15.80
CA SER A 204 1.20 1.38 -16.28
C SER A 204 2.44 0.91 -15.52
N ILE A 205 2.34 0.69 -14.21
CA ILE A 205 3.50 0.22 -13.42
C ILE A 205 4.00 -1.17 -13.83
N HIS A 206 3.17 -2.00 -14.44
CA HIS A 206 3.61 -3.31 -14.96
C HIS A 206 4.37 -3.19 -16.29
N GLU A 207 4.27 -2.05 -16.98
CA GLU A 207 4.96 -1.77 -18.26
C GLU A 207 6.32 -1.09 -18.04
N VAL A 208 6.53 -0.47 -16.87
CA VAL A 208 7.82 0.14 -16.50
C VAL A 208 8.81 -0.94 -16.09
N ILE A 209 9.85 -1.16 -16.91
CA ILE A 209 10.90 -2.15 -16.66
C ILE A 209 12.10 -1.50 -15.97
N LEU A 210 12.46 -2.05 -14.81
CA LEU A 210 13.57 -1.63 -13.99
C LEU A 210 14.74 -2.60 -14.18
N LYS A 211 15.96 -2.06 -14.11
CA LYS A 211 17.19 -2.83 -14.27
C LYS A 211 18.05 -2.72 -13.02
N ASN A 212 18.63 -3.85 -12.60
CA ASN A 212 19.63 -3.94 -11.53
C ASN A 212 19.17 -3.31 -10.21
N ILE A 213 18.15 -3.88 -9.57
CA ILE A 213 17.75 -3.44 -8.23
C ILE A 213 18.79 -3.90 -7.21
N THR A 214 19.50 -2.96 -6.59
CA THR A 214 20.66 -3.24 -5.72
C THR A 214 20.30 -3.41 -4.24
N TRP A 215 19.19 -2.82 -3.79
CA TRP A 215 18.78 -2.84 -2.38
C TRP A 215 17.92 -4.05 -2.00
N TYR A 216 17.33 -4.74 -2.98
CA TYR A 216 16.54 -5.95 -2.74
C TYR A 216 17.46 -7.16 -2.51
N SER A 217 17.47 -7.72 -1.31
CA SER A 217 18.51 -8.66 -0.87
C SER A 217 18.12 -10.14 -0.96
N GLU A 218 16.83 -10.49 -1.00
CA GLU A 218 16.42 -11.90 -1.02
C GLU A 218 16.70 -12.59 -2.36
N ARG A 219 16.89 -11.83 -3.44
CA ARG A 219 17.22 -12.34 -4.78
C ARG A 219 17.82 -11.24 -5.64
N VAL A 220 18.83 -11.55 -6.44
CA VAL A 220 19.33 -10.64 -7.48
C VAL A 220 18.24 -10.42 -8.53
N LEU A 221 17.80 -9.17 -8.70
CA LEU A 221 16.79 -8.76 -9.67
C LEU A 221 17.46 -7.96 -10.80
N THR A 222 17.83 -8.65 -11.89
CA THR A 222 18.47 -8.03 -13.06
C THR A 222 17.50 -7.19 -13.88
N GLU A 223 16.30 -7.71 -14.11
CA GLU A 223 15.23 -7.05 -14.87
C GLU A 223 13.87 -7.41 -14.27
N ILE A 224 13.09 -6.41 -13.87
CA ILE A 224 11.78 -6.61 -13.24
C ILE A 224 10.87 -5.42 -13.52
N SER A 225 9.57 -5.65 -13.72
CA SER A 225 8.63 -4.52 -13.79
C SER A 225 8.42 -3.87 -12.42
N LEU A 226 8.20 -2.55 -12.41
CA LEU A 226 7.91 -1.81 -11.18
C LEU A 226 6.71 -2.41 -10.42
N GLY A 227 5.66 -2.83 -11.13
CA GLY A 227 4.52 -3.52 -10.53
C GLY A 227 4.87 -4.88 -9.90
N SER A 228 5.78 -5.65 -10.50
CA SER A 228 6.25 -6.91 -9.89
C SER A 228 7.12 -6.65 -8.66
N LEU A 229 7.93 -5.59 -8.66
CA LEU A 229 8.74 -5.18 -7.52
C LEU A 229 7.86 -4.69 -6.36
N LEU A 230 6.82 -3.89 -6.65
CA LEU A 230 5.83 -3.45 -5.66
C LEU A 230 5.21 -4.66 -4.95
N ILE A 231 4.75 -5.66 -5.70
CA ILE A 231 4.18 -6.90 -5.12
C ILE A 231 5.18 -7.59 -4.20
N LEU A 232 6.46 -7.70 -4.61
CA LEU A 232 7.49 -8.34 -3.79
C LEU A 232 7.73 -7.59 -2.48
N VAL A 233 7.82 -6.26 -2.53
CA VAL A 233 8.01 -5.41 -1.36
C VAL A 233 6.82 -5.49 -0.43
N VAL A 234 5.59 -5.35 -0.93
CA VAL A 234 4.39 -5.40 -0.11
C VAL A 234 4.22 -6.78 0.56
N ILE A 235 4.48 -7.88 -0.17
CA ILE A 235 4.47 -9.22 0.44
C ILE A 235 5.56 -9.35 1.52
N ARG A 236 6.76 -8.81 1.30
CA ARG A 236 7.83 -8.79 2.32
C ARG A 236 7.40 -8.00 3.55
N THR A 237 6.84 -6.79 3.38
CA THR A 237 6.36 -5.93 4.47
C THR A 237 5.28 -6.65 5.30
N ILE A 238 4.33 -7.32 4.64
CA ILE A 238 3.33 -8.16 5.32
C ILE A 238 4.00 -9.28 6.14
N GLN A 239 4.95 -10.00 5.56
CA GLN A 239 5.64 -11.10 6.24
C GLN A 239 6.45 -10.62 7.45
N TYR A 240 7.16 -9.50 7.30
CA TYR A 240 7.88 -8.87 8.40
C TYR A 240 6.92 -8.52 9.53
N ASN A 241 5.82 -7.82 9.20
CA ASN A 241 4.82 -7.40 10.16
C ASN A 241 4.25 -8.55 10.98
N MET A 242 3.86 -9.65 10.32
CA MET A 242 3.30 -10.82 11.02
C MET A 242 4.26 -11.49 12.00
N THR A 243 5.57 -11.38 11.76
CA THR A 243 6.60 -12.03 12.59
C THR A 243 7.11 -11.13 13.72
N ARG A 244 7.11 -9.81 13.53
CA ARG A 244 7.74 -8.85 14.45
C ARG A 244 6.73 -7.98 15.18
N THR A 245 5.96 -7.19 14.45
CA THR A 245 5.17 -6.07 14.98
C THR A 245 3.71 -6.41 15.23
N ARG A 246 3.15 -7.36 14.45
CA ARG A 246 1.74 -7.79 14.49
C ARG A 246 0.74 -6.64 14.38
N ASP A 247 1.09 -5.64 13.59
CA ASP A 247 0.28 -4.45 13.37
C ASP A 247 -0.89 -4.73 12.41
N LYS A 248 -2.12 -4.57 12.90
CA LYS A 248 -3.32 -4.86 12.09
C LYS A 248 -3.52 -3.85 10.96
N TYR A 249 -3.20 -2.58 11.19
CA TYR A 249 -3.39 -1.50 10.23
C TYR A 249 -2.45 -1.67 9.03
N LEU A 250 -1.16 -1.90 9.31
CA LEU A 250 -0.14 -2.17 8.29
C LEU A 250 -0.52 -3.40 7.46
N HIS A 251 -0.95 -4.47 8.11
CA HIS A 251 -1.35 -5.70 7.42
C HIS A 251 -2.52 -5.48 6.46
N THR A 252 -3.57 -4.84 6.95
CA THR A 252 -4.81 -4.60 6.20
C THR A 252 -4.57 -3.71 4.98
N ASN A 253 -3.82 -2.62 5.15
CA ASN A 253 -3.51 -1.69 4.06
C ASN A 253 -2.59 -2.28 3.00
N CYS A 254 -1.63 -3.14 3.39
CA CYS A 254 -0.81 -3.86 2.41
C CYS A 254 -1.66 -4.84 1.57
N LEU A 255 -2.58 -5.58 2.19
CA LEU A 255 -3.49 -6.47 1.46
C LEU A 255 -4.44 -5.70 0.55
N ALA A 256 -4.98 -4.57 1.01
CA ALA A 256 -5.82 -3.68 0.22
C ALA A 256 -5.11 -3.16 -1.03
N ALA A 257 -3.84 -2.74 -0.90
CA ALA A 257 -3.03 -2.30 -2.05
C ALA A 257 -2.79 -3.44 -3.07
N LEU A 258 -2.49 -4.66 -2.61
CA LEU A 258 -2.38 -5.82 -3.51
C LEU A 258 -3.71 -6.18 -4.18
N ALA A 259 -4.80 -6.09 -3.44
CA ALA A 259 -6.14 -6.38 -3.92
C ALA A 259 -6.60 -5.39 -5.00
N ASN A 260 -6.33 -4.11 -4.79
CA ASN A 260 -6.57 -3.05 -5.77
C ASN A 260 -5.90 -3.30 -7.12
N MET A 261 -4.66 -3.79 -7.11
CA MET A 261 -3.87 -4.06 -8.32
C MET A 261 -4.25 -5.37 -9.02
N SER A 262 -4.90 -6.30 -8.33
CA SER A 262 -5.00 -7.71 -8.71
C SER A 262 -5.64 -7.94 -10.08
N ALA A 263 -6.61 -7.10 -10.48
CA ALA A 263 -7.28 -7.20 -11.77
C ALA A 263 -6.40 -6.74 -12.94
N GLN A 264 -5.39 -5.92 -12.67
CA GLN A 264 -4.48 -5.32 -13.65
C GLN A 264 -3.09 -5.96 -13.63
N PHE A 265 -2.86 -6.99 -12.82
CA PHE A 265 -1.62 -7.76 -12.85
C PHE A 265 -1.29 -8.15 -14.29
N ARG A 266 -0.08 -7.83 -14.73
CA ARG A 266 0.35 -8.06 -16.11
C ARG A 266 1.81 -8.47 -16.15
N SER A 267 2.12 -9.49 -16.94
CA SER A 267 3.50 -9.94 -17.19
C SER A 267 4.30 -10.12 -15.90
N LEU A 268 3.67 -10.69 -14.86
CA LEU A 268 4.30 -10.85 -13.55
C LEU A 268 5.64 -11.57 -13.69
N HIS A 269 6.68 -11.01 -13.08
CA HIS A 269 7.98 -11.67 -12.99
C HIS A 269 7.83 -13.03 -12.30
N GLN A 270 8.55 -14.06 -12.77
CA GLN A 270 8.41 -15.44 -12.26
C GLN A 270 8.53 -15.52 -10.74
N TYR A 271 9.48 -14.79 -10.17
CA TYR A 271 9.68 -14.71 -8.73
C TYR A 271 8.51 -14.03 -7.99
N ALA A 272 7.91 -12.97 -8.54
CA ALA A 272 6.76 -12.31 -7.93
C ALA A 272 5.53 -13.22 -7.92
N ALA A 273 5.25 -13.89 -9.05
CA ALA A 273 4.21 -14.90 -9.15
C ALA A 273 4.41 -16.04 -8.13
N GLN A 274 5.64 -16.55 -8.01
CA GLN A 274 5.98 -17.57 -7.02
C GLN A 274 5.77 -17.08 -5.58
N ARG A 275 6.11 -15.82 -5.27
CA ARG A 275 5.94 -15.24 -3.92
C ARG A 275 4.47 -15.06 -3.55
N ILE A 276 3.59 -14.65 -4.48
CA ILE A 276 2.13 -14.61 -4.27
C ILE A 276 1.60 -16.00 -3.87
N ILE A 277 1.92 -17.03 -4.67
CA ILE A 277 1.44 -18.39 -4.42
C ILE A 277 2.05 -18.94 -3.13
N SER A 278 3.36 -18.79 -2.93
CA SER A 278 4.03 -19.30 -1.73
C SER A 278 3.55 -18.65 -0.44
N TYR A 279 3.22 -17.35 -0.47
CA TYR A 279 2.62 -16.66 0.65
C TYR A 279 1.25 -17.26 0.99
N THR A 280 0.38 -17.43 -0.01
CA THR A 280 -0.92 -18.10 0.15
C THR A 280 -0.76 -19.51 0.72
N CYS A 281 0.15 -20.32 0.18
CA CYS A 281 0.44 -21.67 0.65
C CYS A 281 0.91 -21.71 2.10
N ARG A 282 1.75 -20.74 2.52
CA ARG A 282 2.21 -20.63 3.92
C ARG A 282 1.05 -20.40 4.87
N HIS A 283 0.11 -19.54 4.50
CA HIS A 283 -1.08 -19.27 5.29
C HIS A 283 -2.03 -20.47 5.36
N LEU A 284 -2.27 -21.15 4.23
CA LEU A 284 -3.04 -22.40 4.20
C LEU A 284 -2.41 -23.46 5.12
N ARG A 285 -1.08 -23.64 5.08
CA ARG A 285 -0.38 -24.57 5.99
C ARG A 285 -0.50 -24.16 7.46
N ARG A 286 -0.35 -22.86 7.75
CA ARG A 286 -0.53 -22.32 9.11
C ARG A 286 -1.96 -22.55 9.62
N TYR A 287 -2.95 -22.39 8.75
CA TYR A 287 -4.35 -22.68 9.07
C TYR A 287 -4.54 -24.14 9.48
N VAL A 288 -4.04 -25.09 8.69
CA VAL A 288 -4.08 -26.52 9.04
C VAL A 288 -3.36 -26.80 10.35
N TYR A 289 -2.20 -26.18 10.59
CA TYR A 289 -1.47 -26.34 11.84
C TYR A 289 -2.27 -25.86 13.06
N VAL A 290 -2.93 -24.70 12.96
CA VAL A 290 -3.78 -24.19 14.04
C VAL A 290 -5.00 -25.09 14.25
N LEU A 291 -5.62 -25.59 13.17
CA LEU A 291 -6.70 -26.57 13.26
C LEU A 291 -6.24 -27.87 13.94
N ASP A 292 -5.07 -28.39 13.60
CA ASP A 292 -4.53 -29.59 14.23
C ASP A 292 -4.41 -29.40 15.76
N LYS A 293 -3.87 -28.27 16.20
CA LYS A 293 -3.77 -27.95 17.63
C LYS A 293 -5.11 -27.80 18.32
N LEU A 294 -6.10 -27.24 17.63
CA LEU A 294 -7.46 -27.06 18.14
C LEU A 294 -8.20 -28.39 18.32
N TYR A 295 -8.12 -29.28 17.32
CA TYR A 295 -8.92 -30.50 17.28
C TYR A 295 -8.18 -31.74 17.81
N PHE A 296 -6.86 -31.70 17.86
CA PHE A 296 -6.00 -32.79 18.34
C PHE A 296 -4.94 -32.29 19.34
N PRO A 297 -5.32 -31.67 20.48
CA PRO A 297 -4.38 -31.05 21.42
C PRO A 297 -3.37 -32.02 22.06
N HIS A 298 -3.62 -33.33 22.00
CA HIS A 298 -2.78 -34.39 22.55
C HIS A 298 -2.08 -35.26 21.50
N SER A 299 -2.13 -34.88 20.21
CA SER A 299 -1.33 -35.55 19.17
C SER A 299 0.14 -35.13 19.30
N HIS A 300 0.95 -35.94 19.97
CA HIS A 300 2.41 -35.75 20.05
C HIS A 300 3.11 -36.13 18.73
N CYS A 301 2.58 -35.72 17.57
CA CYS A 301 3.18 -36.02 16.28
C CYS A 301 4.27 -35.00 15.93
N SER A 302 5.50 -35.27 16.36
CA SER A 302 6.70 -34.49 15.98
C SER A 302 6.92 -34.47 14.46
N THR A 303 6.41 -35.47 13.74
CA THR A 303 6.44 -35.58 12.27
C THR A 303 5.63 -34.49 11.58
N LEU A 304 4.43 -34.14 12.06
CA LEU A 304 3.65 -33.03 11.49
C LEU A 304 4.35 -31.69 11.69
N GLN A 305 4.87 -31.44 12.89
CA GLN A 305 5.61 -30.23 13.22
C GLN A 305 6.89 -30.07 12.35
N HIS A 306 7.57 -31.17 12.05
CA HIS A 306 8.70 -31.21 11.14
C HIS A 306 8.27 -31.05 9.66
N CYS A 307 7.19 -31.69 9.22
CA CYS A 307 6.65 -31.58 7.85
C CYS A 307 6.10 -30.18 7.52
N PHE A 308 5.57 -29.45 8.50
CA PHE A 308 5.16 -28.05 8.31
C PHE A 308 6.34 -27.07 8.28
N SER A 309 7.49 -27.44 8.88
CA SER A 309 8.68 -26.59 8.99
C SER A 309 9.77 -26.89 7.94
N THR A 310 9.85 -28.11 7.42
CA THR A 310 10.83 -28.52 6.41
C THR A 310 10.15 -28.83 5.07
N LEU A 311 10.50 -28.05 4.05
CA LEU A 311 10.11 -28.28 2.66
C LEU A 311 11.06 -29.32 2.05
N SER A 312 10.61 -30.55 1.85
CA SER A 312 11.19 -31.48 0.86
C SER A 312 10.14 -32.43 0.27
N ASP A 313 10.36 -32.85 -0.97
CA ASP A 313 9.40 -33.50 -1.89
C ASP A 313 8.93 -34.91 -1.44
N ASN A 314 9.59 -35.54 -0.47
CA ASN A 314 9.26 -36.92 -0.03
C ASN A 314 8.19 -36.99 1.07
N GLY A 315 7.67 -35.84 1.56
CA GLY A 315 6.68 -35.76 2.65
C GLY A 315 5.23 -35.48 2.22
N GLU A 316 4.96 -35.27 0.94
CA GLU A 316 3.69 -34.69 0.47
C GLU A 316 2.48 -35.63 0.61
N GLU A 317 2.67 -36.94 0.48
CA GLU A 317 1.56 -37.92 0.54
C GLU A 317 1.01 -38.09 1.97
N LEU A 318 1.91 -38.14 2.97
CA LEU A 318 1.53 -38.19 4.39
C LEU A 318 0.92 -36.86 4.87
N LEU A 319 1.43 -35.73 4.36
CA LEU A 319 0.85 -34.40 4.58
C LEU A 319 -0.56 -34.30 3.99
N SER A 320 -0.78 -34.83 2.79
CA SER A 320 -2.08 -34.81 2.11
C SER A 320 -3.14 -35.62 2.88
N LEU A 321 -2.80 -36.84 3.30
CA LEU A 321 -3.69 -37.68 4.12
C LEU A 321 -4.03 -37.00 5.45
N THR A 322 -3.02 -36.50 6.16
CA THR A 322 -3.22 -35.88 7.47
C THR A 322 -4.03 -34.58 7.37
N CYS A 323 -3.75 -33.75 6.35
CA CYS A 323 -4.52 -32.56 6.05
C CYS A 323 -5.99 -32.92 5.74
N SER A 324 -6.24 -33.92 4.91
CA SER A 324 -7.60 -34.37 4.59
C SER A 324 -8.39 -34.80 5.83
N HIS A 325 -7.74 -35.48 6.78
CA HIS A 325 -8.37 -35.84 8.06
C HIS A 325 -8.68 -34.62 8.93
N ILE A 326 -7.73 -33.68 9.08
CA ILE A 326 -7.92 -32.45 9.86
C ILE A 326 -9.06 -31.61 9.28
N LEU A 327 -9.06 -31.37 7.96
CA LEU A 327 -10.11 -30.58 7.30
C LEU A 327 -11.48 -31.25 7.38
N ARG A 328 -11.55 -32.59 7.32
CA ARG A 328 -12.81 -33.33 7.55
C ARG A 328 -13.31 -33.18 9.00
N SER A 329 -12.41 -33.24 9.98
CA SER A 329 -12.75 -33.03 11.40
C SER A 329 -13.30 -31.61 11.62
N TYR A 330 -12.63 -30.60 11.06
CA TYR A 330 -13.10 -29.23 11.08
C TYR A 330 -14.47 -29.09 10.42
N ALA A 331 -14.66 -29.62 9.21
CA ALA A 331 -15.94 -29.54 8.52
C ALA A 331 -17.10 -30.18 9.31
N SER A 332 -16.85 -31.32 9.96
CA SER A 332 -17.82 -31.96 10.87
C SER A 332 -18.13 -31.09 12.09
N SER A 333 -17.11 -30.49 12.71
CA SER A 333 -17.27 -29.59 13.85
C SER A 333 -18.01 -28.30 13.48
N LEU A 334 -17.65 -27.67 12.37
CA LEU A 334 -18.32 -26.49 11.84
C LEU A 334 -19.77 -26.81 11.49
N PHE A 335 -20.04 -27.96 10.85
CA PHE A 335 -21.40 -28.39 10.59
C PHE A 335 -22.20 -28.60 11.88
N SER A 336 -21.58 -29.17 12.93
CA SER A 336 -22.19 -29.28 14.25
C SER A 336 -22.46 -27.90 14.88
N LEU A 337 -21.53 -26.95 14.76
CA LEU A 337 -21.68 -25.59 15.27
C LEU A 337 -22.76 -24.80 14.51
N LEU A 338 -22.76 -24.87 13.19
CA LEU A 338 -23.77 -24.27 12.32
C LEU A 338 -25.13 -24.93 12.52
N SER A 339 -25.18 -26.25 12.71
CA SER A 339 -26.40 -26.98 13.06
C SER A 339 -26.91 -26.56 14.44
N LYS A 340 -26.04 -26.42 15.44
CA LYS A 340 -26.41 -25.87 16.76
C LYS A 340 -26.87 -24.43 16.67
N LYS A 341 -26.20 -23.58 15.88
CA LYS A 341 -26.59 -22.17 15.69
C LYS A 341 -27.91 -22.08 14.91
N HIS A 342 -28.10 -22.90 13.88
CA HIS A 342 -29.35 -22.99 13.13
C HIS A 342 -30.48 -23.52 14.02
N ASN A 343 -30.23 -24.54 14.83
CA ASN A 343 -31.18 -25.06 15.83
C ASN A 343 -31.45 -24.02 16.91
N LYS A 344 -30.47 -23.22 17.34
CA LYS A 344 -30.63 -22.15 18.32
C LYS A 344 -31.37 -20.95 17.72
N VAL A 345 -31.17 -20.64 16.43
CA VAL A 345 -31.92 -19.62 15.68
C VAL A 345 -33.34 -20.10 15.38
N LEU A 346 -33.53 -21.39 15.10
CA LEU A 346 -34.83 -22.03 14.94
C LEU A 346 -35.56 -22.10 16.28
N GLU A 347 -34.86 -22.44 17.37
CA GLU A 347 -35.35 -22.35 18.74
C GLU A 347 -35.64 -20.90 19.12
N GLN A 348 -34.83 -19.91 18.74
CA GLN A 348 -35.11 -18.49 18.97
C GLN A 348 -36.30 -18.00 18.15
N ALA A 349 -36.47 -18.47 16.91
CA ALA A 349 -37.66 -18.22 16.10
C ALA A 349 -38.91 -18.92 16.68
N THR A 350 -38.73 -20.06 17.36
CA THR A 350 -39.78 -20.80 18.07
C THR A 350 -40.01 -20.28 19.50
N GLN A 351 -39.03 -19.63 20.13
CA GLN A 351 -39.06 -18.97 21.44
C GLN A 351 -39.50 -17.51 21.32
N SER A 352 -39.48 -16.93 20.12
CA SER A 352 -40.25 -15.73 19.79
C SER A 352 -41.77 -15.97 19.98
N LEU A 353 -42.19 -17.25 20.08
CA LEU A 353 -43.53 -17.67 20.49
C LEU A 353 -43.62 -18.12 21.97
N ARG A 354 -42.51 -18.34 22.68
CA ARG A 354 -42.46 -18.67 24.12
C ARG A 354 -41.16 -18.17 24.76
N GLY A 355 -41.29 -17.12 25.55
CA GLY A 355 -40.20 -16.23 25.93
C GLY A 355 -39.05 -16.79 26.78
N SER A 356 -37.92 -16.11 26.57
CA SER A 356 -36.86 -15.68 27.49
C SER A 356 -35.90 -16.67 28.16
N LEU A 357 -34.62 -16.32 28.03
CA LEU A 357 -33.45 -16.53 28.90
C LEU A 357 -32.57 -17.77 28.64
N SER A 358 -31.37 -17.56 28.10
CA SER A 358 -30.13 -17.43 28.91
C SER A 358 -28.86 -17.49 28.04
N SER A 359 -27.95 -16.55 28.31
CA SER A 359 -26.65 -16.35 27.71
C SER A 359 -25.55 -16.96 28.59
N ASN A 360 -24.68 -17.78 28.01
CA ASN A 360 -23.40 -18.20 28.60
C ASN A 360 -22.37 -18.25 27.46
N ASP A 361 -21.60 -17.18 27.28
CA ASP A 361 -20.43 -17.16 26.39
C ASP A 361 -19.16 -17.22 27.26
N VAL A 362 -18.45 -18.34 27.16
CA VAL A 362 -17.09 -18.51 27.70
C VAL A 362 -16.11 -17.94 26.68
N PRO A 363 -15.08 -17.14 27.07
CA PRO A 363 -14.13 -16.56 26.13
C PRO A 363 -13.36 -17.66 25.38
N LEU A 364 -13.29 -17.55 24.04
CA LEU A 364 -12.48 -18.43 23.21
C LEU A 364 -10.98 -18.23 23.49
N PRO A 365 -10.17 -19.30 23.46
CA PRO A 365 -8.72 -19.19 23.65
C PRO A 365 -8.03 -18.39 22.52
N ASP A 366 -6.90 -17.74 22.81
CA ASP A 366 -6.15 -16.84 21.90
C ASP A 366 -5.86 -17.44 20.50
N TYR A 367 -5.62 -18.75 20.40
CA TYR A 367 -5.37 -19.43 19.13
C TYR A 367 -6.61 -19.50 18.20
N ALA A 368 -7.82 -19.35 18.72
CA ALA A 368 -9.05 -19.29 17.91
C ALA A 368 -9.26 -17.91 17.29
N GLN A 369 -8.81 -16.83 17.95
CA GLN A 369 -8.78 -15.49 17.35
C GLN A 369 -7.74 -15.42 16.22
N ASP A 370 -6.58 -16.07 16.40
CA ASP A 370 -5.58 -16.24 15.35
C ASP A 370 -6.14 -16.97 14.11
N LEU A 371 -7.04 -17.95 14.30
CA LEU A 371 -7.62 -18.72 13.20
C LEU A 371 -8.48 -17.85 12.27
N ASN A 372 -9.33 -16.99 12.83
CA ASN A 372 -10.18 -16.08 12.04
C ASN A 372 -9.34 -15.11 11.21
N VAL A 373 -8.31 -14.52 11.82
CA VAL A 373 -7.39 -13.62 11.10
C VAL A 373 -6.67 -14.37 9.98
N ILE A 374 -6.19 -15.59 10.23
CA ILE A 374 -5.56 -16.41 9.18
C ILE A 374 -6.56 -16.71 8.05
N GLU A 375 -7.82 -17.02 8.38
CA GLU A 375 -8.88 -17.28 7.41
C GLU A 375 -9.17 -16.06 6.52
N GLU A 376 -9.27 -14.86 7.11
CA GLU A 376 -9.46 -13.60 6.37
C GLU A 376 -8.30 -13.35 5.40
N VAL A 377 -7.06 -13.57 5.84
CA VAL A 377 -5.88 -13.40 4.99
C VAL A 377 -5.85 -14.40 3.85
N ILE A 378 -6.16 -15.67 4.12
CA ILE A 378 -6.27 -16.70 3.07
C ILE A 378 -7.34 -16.31 2.07
N ARG A 379 -8.52 -15.91 2.56
CA ARG A 379 -9.64 -15.50 1.72
C ARG A 379 -9.25 -14.34 0.80
N MET A 380 -8.65 -13.28 1.35
CA MET A 380 -8.15 -12.14 0.57
C MET A 380 -7.13 -12.55 -0.49
N MET A 381 -6.17 -13.42 -0.15
CA MET A 381 -5.18 -13.91 -1.11
C MET A 381 -5.80 -14.78 -2.22
N LEU A 382 -6.77 -15.62 -1.89
CA LEU A 382 -7.50 -16.42 -2.88
C LEU A 382 -8.39 -15.53 -3.77
N GLU A 383 -8.96 -14.45 -3.25
CA GLU A 383 -9.69 -13.43 -4.02
C GLU A 383 -8.76 -12.67 -4.97
N ILE A 384 -7.56 -12.28 -4.52
CA ILE A 384 -6.50 -11.67 -5.36
C ILE A 384 -6.13 -12.59 -6.52
N ILE A 385 -5.89 -13.88 -6.23
CA ILE A 385 -5.59 -14.88 -7.27
C ILE A 385 -6.76 -14.96 -8.25
N ASN A 386 -8.00 -15.06 -7.75
CA ASN A 386 -9.20 -15.12 -8.58
C ASN A 386 -9.42 -13.90 -9.47
N SER A 387 -9.15 -12.71 -8.95
CA SER A 387 -9.19 -11.46 -9.71
C SER A 387 -8.23 -11.52 -10.90
N CYS A 388 -7.00 -12.00 -10.69
CA CYS A 388 -6.05 -12.21 -11.77
C CYS A 388 -6.49 -13.31 -12.76
N LEU A 389 -6.98 -14.45 -12.26
CA LEU A 389 -7.48 -15.55 -13.12
C LEU A 389 -8.67 -15.12 -14.00
N THR A 390 -9.50 -14.20 -13.52
CA THR A 390 -10.71 -13.74 -14.23
C THR A 390 -10.38 -12.61 -15.21
N ASN A 391 -9.57 -11.64 -14.79
CA ASN A 391 -9.37 -10.40 -15.54
C ASN A 391 -8.11 -10.43 -16.43
N SER A 392 -7.02 -11.06 -15.98
CA SER A 392 -5.69 -10.89 -16.58
C SER A 392 -4.92 -12.18 -16.84
N LEU A 393 -5.55 -13.36 -16.74
CA LEU A 393 -4.89 -14.67 -16.87
C LEU A 393 -3.94 -14.79 -18.09
N HIS A 394 -4.39 -14.30 -19.23
CA HIS A 394 -3.66 -14.32 -20.51
C HIS A 394 -2.34 -13.54 -20.49
N HIS A 395 -2.20 -12.60 -19.56
CA HIS A 395 -0.96 -11.86 -19.35
C HIS A 395 -0.05 -12.49 -18.29
N ASN A 396 -0.48 -13.53 -17.57
CA ASN A 396 0.21 -14.03 -16.37
C ASN A 396 0.50 -15.54 -16.41
N PRO A 397 1.23 -16.04 -17.42
CA PRO A 397 1.59 -17.46 -17.49
C PRO A 397 2.42 -17.92 -16.30
N ASN A 398 3.27 -17.05 -15.74
CA ASN A 398 4.08 -17.35 -14.56
C ASN A 398 3.24 -17.60 -13.31
N LEU A 399 2.07 -16.95 -13.18
CA LEU A 399 1.16 -17.20 -12.06
C LEU A 399 0.51 -18.57 -12.18
N VAL A 400 0.07 -18.95 -13.39
CA VAL A 400 -0.48 -20.28 -13.67
C VAL A 400 0.59 -21.35 -13.40
N TYR A 401 1.82 -21.12 -13.86
CA TYR A 401 2.95 -22.01 -13.60
C TYR A 401 3.18 -22.21 -12.09
N ALA A 402 3.23 -21.11 -11.33
CA ALA A 402 3.40 -21.17 -9.88
C ALA A 402 2.24 -21.88 -9.17
N LEU A 403 1.00 -21.68 -9.64
CA LEU A 403 -0.18 -22.36 -9.12
C LEU A 403 -0.13 -23.87 -9.36
N LEU A 404 0.23 -24.30 -10.58
CA LEU A 404 0.38 -25.71 -10.94
C LEU A 404 1.49 -26.38 -10.13
N TYR A 405 2.60 -25.68 -9.89
CA TYR A 405 3.69 -26.19 -9.05
C TYR A 405 3.27 -26.44 -7.59
N LYS A 406 2.18 -25.83 -7.12
CA LYS A 406 1.64 -26.02 -5.75
C LYS A 406 0.22 -26.57 -5.74
N ARG A 407 -0.23 -27.21 -6.83
CA ARG A 407 -1.62 -27.64 -7.03
C ARG A 407 -2.15 -28.54 -5.90
N ASP A 408 -1.33 -29.46 -5.41
CA ASP A 408 -1.78 -30.50 -4.46
C ASP A 408 -2.24 -29.87 -3.14
N LEU A 409 -1.67 -28.73 -2.75
CA LEU A 409 -2.12 -27.99 -1.58
C LEU A 409 -3.49 -27.35 -1.83
N PHE A 410 -3.72 -26.73 -2.99
CA PHE A 410 -5.00 -26.09 -3.31
C PHE A 410 -6.14 -27.11 -3.44
N GLU A 411 -5.87 -28.27 -4.03
CA GLU A 411 -6.84 -29.37 -4.18
C GLU A 411 -7.39 -29.86 -2.83
N GLN A 412 -6.56 -29.83 -1.77
CA GLN A 412 -6.99 -30.21 -0.41
C GLN A 412 -8.09 -29.29 0.15
N PHE A 413 -8.13 -28.02 -0.27
CA PHE A 413 -9.09 -27.03 0.22
C PHE A 413 -10.33 -26.87 -0.67
N ARG A 414 -10.42 -27.60 -1.79
CA ARG A 414 -11.53 -27.44 -2.76
C ARG A 414 -12.92 -27.67 -2.15
N THR A 415 -13.03 -28.56 -1.16
CA THR A 415 -14.28 -28.86 -0.43
C THR A 415 -14.31 -28.26 0.97
N HIS A 416 -13.37 -27.37 1.30
CA HIS A 416 -13.30 -26.78 2.62
C HIS A 416 -14.45 -25.78 2.83
N PRO A 417 -15.27 -25.89 3.89
CA PRO A 417 -16.45 -25.06 4.06
C PRO A 417 -16.19 -23.55 3.99
N SER A 418 -15.05 -23.09 4.53
CA SER A 418 -14.66 -21.68 4.55
C SER A 418 -14.06 -21.16 3.24
N PHE A 419 -13.72 -22.01 2.27
CA PHE A 419 -13.00 -21.57 1.06
C PHE A 419 -13.60 -22.12 -0.25
N GLN A 420 -14.47 -23.13 -0.19
CA GLN A 420 -15.05 -23.81 -1.35
C GLN A 420 -15.67 -22.84 -2.37
N ASP A 421 -16.27 -21.74 -1.91
CA ASP A 421 -16.94 -20.73 -2.74
C ASP A 421 -15.98 -19.92 -3.61
N ILE A 422 -14.71 -19.83 -3.21
CA ILE A 422 -13.62 -19.10 -3.87
C ILE A 422 -12.69 -20.05 -4.63
N MET A 423 -12.60 -21.32 -4.21
CA MET A 423 -11.72 -22.32 -4.83
C MET A 423 -12.15 -22.77 -6.23
N GLN A 424 -13.40 -22.57 -6.63
CA GLN A 424 -13.97 -23.08 -7.89
C GLN A 424 -13.14 -22.71 -9.14
N ASN A 425 -12.78 -21.44 -9.29
CA ASN A 425 -12.01 -20.97 -10.45
C ASN A 425 -10.55 -21.47 -10.42
N ILE A 426 -9.95 -21.54 -9.23
CA ILE A 426 -8.60 -22.06 -9.01
C ILE A 426 -8.54 -23.54 -9.40
N ASP A 427 -9.51 -24.33 -8.93
CA ASP A 427 -9.65 -25.76 -9.25
C ASP A 427 -9.87 -25.99 -10.76
N LEU A 428 -10.71 -25.18 -11.40
CA LEU A 428 -10.93 -25.24 -12.85
C LEU A 428 -9.63 -25.00 -13.63
N VAL A 429 -8.89 -23.95 -13.28
CA VAL A 429 -7.61 -23.61 -13.93
C VAL A 429 -6.58 -24.73 -13.70
N ILE A 430 -6.42 -25.19 -12.46
CA ILE A 430 -5.50 -26.30 -12.11
C ILE A 430 -5.85 -27.56 -12.92
N THR A 431 -7.11 -27.96 -12.93
CA THR A 431 -7.58 -29.18 -13.62
C THR A 431 -7.38 -29.08 -15.12
N PHE A 432 -7.75 -27.94 -15.73
CA PHE A 432 -7.61 -27.72 -17.15
C PHE A 432 -6.15 -27.81 -17.61
N PHE A 433 -5.24 -27.09 -16.94
CA PHE A 433 -3.83 -27.09 -17.34
C PHE A 433 -3.12 -28.40 -16.95
N SER A 434 -3.47 -29.03 -15.83
CA SER A 434 -2.92 -30.34 -15.46
C SER A 434 -3.26 -31.40 -16.51
N SER A 435 -4.49 -31.43 -17.03
CA SER A 435 -4.88 -32.35 -18.12
C SER A 435 -4.06 -32.11 -19.39
N ARG A 436 -3.84 -30.85 -19.76
CA ARG A 436 -3.02 -30.50 -20.94
C ARG A 436 -1.55 -30.88 -20.78
N LEU A 437 -0.99 -30.72 -19.58
CA LEU A 437 0.39 -31.15 -19.30
C LEU A 437 0.52 -32.67 -19.38
N LEU A 438 -0.45 -33.42 -18.83
CA LEU A 438 -0.47 -34.89 -18.95
C LEU A 438 -0.52 -35.34 -20.42
N GLN A 439 -1.29 -34.66 -21.26
CA GLN A 439 -1.36 -34.94 -22.70
C GLN A 439 -0.04 -34.64 -23.44
N ALA A 440 0.79 -33.73 -22.92
CA ALA A 440 2.04 -33.33 -23.54
C ALA A 440 3.23 -34.27 -23.22
N GLY A 441 3.08 -35.19 -22.26
CA GLY A 441 4.11 -36.18 -21.88
C GLY A 441 4.69 -35.96 -20.47
N ALA A 442 5.49 -36.92 -20.01
CA ALA A 442 5.96 -36.98 -18.61
C ALA A 442 7.21 -36.14 -18.31
N GLU A 443 8.00 -35.79 -19.33
CA GLU A 443 9.24 -35.01 -19.18
C GLU A 443 9.13 -33.71 -19.97
N LEU A 444 8.66 -32.64 -19.30
CA LEU A 444 8.49 -31.32 -19.89
C LEU A 444 9.52 -30.36 -19.28
N SER A 445 10.27 -29.65 -20.13
CA SER A 445 11.11 -28.53 -19.68
C SER A 445 10.24 -27.35 -19.20
N VAL A 446 10.81 -26.44 -18.40
CA VAL A 446 10.10 -25.25 -17.91
C VAL A 446 9.58 -24.39 -19.06
N GLU A 447 10.38 -24.23 -20.11
CA GLU A 447 10.02 -23.49 -21.32
C GLU A 447 8.82 -24.14 -22.00
N ARG A 448 8.84 -25.48 -22.11
CA ARG A 448 7.74 -26.23 -22.74
C ARG A 448 6.45 -26.12 -21.92
N VAL A 449 6.53 -26.19 -20.59
CA VAL A 449 5.37 -25.99 -19.71
C VAL A 449 4.79 -24.58 -19.91
N LEU A 450 5.63 -23.54 -19.95
CA LEU A 450 5.18 -22.16 -20.16
C LEU A 450 4.55 -21.96 -21.55
N GLU A 451 5.06 -22.61 -22.60
CA GLU A 451 4.44 -22.62 -23.92
C GLU A 451 3.05 -23.25 -23.89
N ILE A 452 2.91 -24.41 -23.25
CA ILE A 452 1.62 -25.11 -23.10
C ILE A 452 0.62 -24.23 -22.34
N ILE A 453 1.08 -23.54 -21.29
CA ILE A 453 0.26 -22.58 -20.55
C ILE A 453 -0.19 -21.45 -21.47
N LYS A 454 0.75 -20.77 -22.16
CA LYS A 454 0.44 -19.65 -23.07
C LYS A 454 -0.58 -20.04 -24.15
N GLN A 455 -0.42 -21.22 -24.74
CA GLN A 455 -1.38 -21.74 -25.72
C GLN A 455 -2.71 -22.13 -25.08
N GLY A 456 -2.68 -22.74 -23.90
CA GLY A 456 -3.87 -23.22 -23.21
C GLY A 456 -4.77 -22.09 -22.70
N VAL A 457 -4.25 -20.91 -22.36
CA VAL A 457 -5.09 -19.77 -21.93
C VAL A 457 -6.11 -19.35 -23.01
N ILE A 458 -5.78 -19.53 -24.29
CA ILE A 458 -6.69 -19.23 -25.40
C ILE A 458 -7.86 -20.22 -25.43
N ALA A 459 -7.59 -21.48 -25.09
CA ALA A 459 -8.57 -22.57 -25.11
C ALA A 459 -9.33 -22.73 -23.78
N LEU A 460 -8.98 -21.97 -22.74
CA LEU A 460 -9.65 -22.04 -21.45
C LEU A 460 -11.10 -21.53 -21.59
N PRO A 461 -12.13 -22.27 -21.13
CA PRO A 461 -13.51 -21.82 -21.14
C PRO A 461 -13.74 -20.73 -20.09
N LYS A 462 -13.40 -19.48 -20.44
CA LYS A 462 -13.50 -18.31 -19.54
C LYS A 462 -14.93 -18.02 -19.09
N ASP A 463 -15.93 -18.46 -19.85
CA ASP A 463 -17.35 -18.40 -19.51
C ASP A 463 -17.70 -19.21 -18.24
N ARG A 464 -16.90 -20.23 -17.92
CA ARG A 464 -17.06 -21.05 -16.72
C ARG A 464 -16.41 -20.45 -15.48
N LEU A 465 -15.62 -19.38 -15.63
CA LEU A 465 -15.03 -18.69 -14.49
C LEU A 465 -16.12 -17.85 -13.81
N LYS A 466 -16.36 -18.16 -12.54
CA LYS A 466 -17.23 -17.38 -11.67
C LYS A 466 -16.67 -15.97 -11.51
N LYS A 467 -17.53 -14.97 -11.68
CA LYS A 467 -17.19 -13.58 -11.39
C LYS A 467 -17.35 -13.30 -9.89
N PHE A 468 -16.32 -12.73 -9.29
CA PHE A 468 -16.33 -12.26 -7.91
C PHE A 468 -16.54 -10.74 -7.88
N PRO A 469 -16.98 -10.17 -6.73
CA PRO A 469 -16.98 -8.73 -6.54
C PRO A 469 -15.62 -8.12 -6.83
N GLU A 470 -15.61 -6.90 -7.36
CA GLU A 470 -14.38 -6.21 -7.65
C GLU A 470 -13.67 -5.82 -6.34
N LEU A 471 -12.38 -6.11 -6.27
CA LEU A 471 -11.54 -5.76 -5.13
C LEU A 471 -11.12 -4.29 -5.26
N LYS A 472 -11.94 -3.40 -4.71
CA LYS A 472 -11.69 -1.95 -4.69
C LYS A 472 -11.75 -1.41 -3.27
N PHE A 473 -10.58 -1.13 -2.74
CA PHE A 473 -10.35 -0.52 -1.45
C PHE A 473 -9.92 0.92 -1.65
N LYS A 474 -10.52 1.82 -0.88
CA LYS A 474 -10.17 3.23 -0.87
C LYS A 474 -9.54 3.58 0.46
N TYR A 475 -8.57 4.48 0.42
CA TYR A 475 -8.12 5.13 1.63
C TYR A 475 -9.26 5.96 2.22
N VAL A 476 -9.49 5.77 3.53
CA VAL A 476 -10.41 6.57 4.33
C VAL A 476 -9.57 7.13 5.47
N GLU A 477 -9.51 8.46 5.55
CA GLU A 477 -8.87 9.16 6.67
C GLU A 477 -9.69 8.91 7.94
N GLU A 478 -9.02 8.71 9.08
CA GLU A 478 -9.66 8.53 10.39
C GLU A 478 -10.46 9.78 10.79
N GLU A 479 -11.35 9.67 11.79
CA GLU A 479 -12.20 10.80 12.21
C GLU A 479 -11.40 11.98 12.79
N GLN A 480 -10.28 11.70 13.46
CA GLN A 480 -9.41 12.70 14.12
C GLN A 480 -7.96 12.58 13.64
N PRO A 481 -7.68 12.88 12.36
CA PRO A 481 -6.34 12.73 11.78
C PRO A 481 -5.31 13.67 12.43
N GLU A 482 -5.76 14.77 13.03
CA GLU A 482 -4.91 15.71 13.77
C GLU A 482 -4.18 15.08 14.96
N GLU A 483 -4.76 14.07 15.61
CA GLU A 483 -4.11 13.35 16.72
C GLU A 483 -2.85 12.62 16.27
N PHE A 484 -2.79 12.25 14.99
CA PHE A 484 -1.61 11.66 14.38
C PHE A 484 -0.69 12.73 13.76
N PHE A 485 -1.22 13.58 12.87
CA PHE A 485 -0.41 14.47 12.06
C PHE A 485 0.17 15.66 12.83
N ILE A 486 -0.56 16.24 13.79
CA ILE A 486 -0.05 17.41 14.54
C ILE A 486 1.18 17.01 15.37
N PRO A 487 1.13 15.98 16.24
CA PRO A 487 2.29 15.55 17.01
C PRO A 487 3.48 15.19 16.11
N TYR A 488 3.22 14.50 14.99
CA TYR A 488 4.26 14.09 14.07
C TYR A 488 4.93 15.26 13.33
N VAL A 489 4.17 16.22 12.81
CA VAL A 489 4.75 17.41 12.16
C VAL A 489 5.63 18.18 13.14
N TRP A 490 5.19 18.32 14.39
CA TRP A 490 5.98 18.99 15.42
C TRP A 490 7.22 18.21 15.85
N SER A 491 7.19 16.87 15.83
CA SER A 491 8.41 16.08 16.06
C SER A 491 9.41 16.24 14.92
N LEU A 492 8.95 16.35 13.67
CA LEU A 492 9.82 16.67 12.52
C LEU A 492 10.45 18.07 12.67
N VAL A 493 9.67 19.07 13.11
CA VAL A 493 10.18 20.42 13.38
C VAL A 493 11.26 20.36 14.46
N TYR A 494 10.99 19.70 15.58
CA TYR A 494 11.94 19.57 16.69
C TYR A 494 13.26 18.92 16.25
N ASN A 495 13.18 17.79 15.53
CA ASN A 495 14.36 17.05 15.06
C ASN A 495 15.14 17.78 13.96
N SER A 496 14.48 18.65 13.19
CA SER A 496 15.11 19.38 12.08
C SER A 496 15.58 20.79 12.43
N ALA A 497 15.21 21.31 13.60
CA ALA A 497 15.49 22.68 14.02
C ALA A 497 16.92 22.83 14.59
N VAL A 498 17.92 22.66 13.72
CA VAL A 498 19.32 22.93 14.06
C VAL A 498 19.46 24.40 14.45
N GLY A 499 19.64 24.68 15.74
CA GLY A 499 19.90 26.03 16.27
C GLY A 499 18.72 26.72 16.98
N LEU A 500 17.54 26.10 17.05
CA LEU A 500 16.48 26.54 17.98
C LEU A 500 16.53 25.64 19.22
N TYR A 501 16.73 26.24 20.39
CA TYR A 501 16.67 25.49 21.64
C TYR A 501 15.22 25.22 22.03
N TRP A 502 14.90 23.94 22.22
CA TRP A 502 13.65 23.45 22.76
C TRP A 502 13.97 22.68 24.04
N ASN A 503 13.31 22.99 25.16
CA ASN A 503 13.48 22.21 26.38
C ASN A 503 12.70 20.90 26.24
N PRO A 504 13.35 19.72 26.21
CA PRO A 504 12.66 18.44 26.04
C PRO A 504 11.64 18.15 27.15
N GLN A 505 11.88 18.66 28.36
CA GLN A 505 11.02 18.44 29.53
C GLN A 505 9.68 19.18 29.44
N ASP A 506 9.61 20.23 28.63
CA ASP A 506 8.40 21.06 28.48
C ASP A 506 7.56 20.62 27.27
N ILE A 507 8.01 19.64 26.49
CA ILE A 507 7.27 19.13 25.33
C ILE A 507 6.23 18.11 25.78
N GLN A 508 4.95 18.50 25.63
CA GLN A 508 3.79 17.67 25.99
C GLN A 508 3.04 17.10 24.78
N LEU A 509 3.38 17.57 23.57
CA LEU A 509 2.59 17.30 22.36
C LEU A 509 2.89 15.94 21.73
N PHE A 510 4.09 15.41 21.93
CA PHE A 510 4.51 14.10 21.44
C PHE A 510 5.45 13.45 22.46
N THR A 511 5.44 12.13 22.52
CA THR A 511 6.44 11.39 23.28
C THR A 511 7.78 11.50 22.55
N MET A 512 8.83 11.85 23.29
CA MET A 512 10.18 11.67 22.77
C MET A 512 10.50 10.19 22.85
N ASP A 513 10.74 9.57 21.70
CA ASP A 513 11.35 8.25 21.68
C ASP A 513 12.70 8.40 22.39
N SER A 514 12.85 7.72 23.52
CA SER A 514 14.15 7.54 24.15
C SER A 514 14.95 6.63 23.24
N ASP A 515 15.87 7.20 22.46
CA ASP A 515 16.88 6.45 21.70
C ASP A 515 17.58 5.38 22.55
#